data_AF-A0A0E3SMR9-F1
#
_entry.id   AF-A0A0E3SMR9-F1
#
_cell.length_a   1.000
_cell.length_b   1.000
_cell.length_c   1.000
_cell.angle_alpha   90.00
_cell.angle_beta   90.00
_cell.angle_gamma   90.00
#
_symmetry.space_group_name_H-M   'P 1'
#
loop_
_entity.id
_entity.type
_entity.pdbx_description
1 polymer ?
#
loop_
_entity_poly.entity_id
_entity_poly.type
_entity_poly.pdbx_seq_one_letter_code
_entity_poly.pdbx_strand_id
1 'polypeptide(L)'
;METEAAVSDDSRKELDSIQRKLEDTIEKMELEALAFIEATKKFTSEWIKREIEISVNSPENAAFPENLRLHNKNTGESNLNLKELSLKISGIVETHLNHGDYWIHKNALFQPDSSRDYIEYKKEKILKELTLSVRRILGCATEIFWEEGEPENKAWVKEMGKRKYVCFLRFSDEMTASLNHYFELLEELIILNHKIKEEILRMERQKV
;
A
#
# COMPACT_ATOMS: atom_id res chain seq x y z
N MET A 1 -25.30 -46.54 26.88
CA MET A 1 -24.23 -45.64 27.36
C MET A 1 -23.82 -44.84 26.15
N GLU A 2 -24.27 -43.59 26.12
CA GLU A 2 -24.22 -42.67 24.97
C GLU A 2 -22.83 -42.05 24.88
N THR A 3 -22.07 -42.34 23.82
CA THR A 3 -20.76 -41.71 23.56
C THR A 3 -20.70 -40.98 22.21
N GLU A 4 -21.82 -40.86 21.49
CA GLU A 4 -21.84 -40.20 20.17
C GLU A 4 -22.05 -38.67 20.23
N ALA A 5 -22.58 -38.13 21.34
CA ALA A 5 -22.88 -36.69 21.43
C ALA A 5 -21.68 -35.81 21.83
N ALA A 6 -20.73 -36.34 22.62
CA ALA A 6 -19.64 -35.54 23.20
C ALA A 6 -18.57 -35.11 22.18
N VAL A 7 -18.34 -35.93 21.13
CA VAL A 7 -17.31 -35.66 20.11
C VAL A 7 -17.73 -34.56 19.12
N SER A 8 -19.03 -34.45 18.82
CA SER A 8 -19.53 -33.45 17.86
C SER A 8 -19.56 -32.01 18.42
N ASP A 9 -19.73 -31.87 19.75
CA ASP A 9 -19.77 -30.59 20.44
C ASP A 9 -18.37 -29.98 20.59
N ASP A 10 -17.33 -30.80 20.74
CA ASP A 10 -15.94 -30.36 20.84
C ASP A 10 -15.40 -29.85 19.50
N SER A 11 -15.63 -30.59 18.40
CA SER A 11 -15.27 -30.16 17.03
C SER A 11 -15.95 -28.85 16.62
N ARG A 12 -17.21 -28.62 17.03
CA ARG A 12 -17.91 -27.35 16.78
C ARG A 12 -17.29 -26.19 17.55
N LYS A 13 -16.99 -26.39 18.84
CA LYS A 13 -16.32 -25.36 19.66
C LYS A 13 -14.92 -25.02 19.11
N GLU A 14 -14.20 -26.02 18.62
CA GLU A 14 -12.91 -25.83 17.96
C GLU A 14 -13.07 -25.01 16.67
N LEU A 15 -14.02 -25.35 15.82
CA LEU A 15 -14.34 -24.59 14.60
C LEU A 15 -14.73 -23.13 14.91
N ASP A 16 -15.62 -22.91 15.86
CA ASP A 16 -16.06 -21.57 16.29
C ASP A 16 -14.90 -20.74 16.87
N SER A 17 -13.95 -21.40 17.55
CA SER A 17 -12.73 -20.77 18.03
C SER A 17 -11.80 -20.36 16.89
N ILE A 18 -11.64 -21.22 15.87
CA ILE A 18 -10.81 -20.91 14.70
C ILE A 18 -11.42 -19.79 13.87
N GLN A 19 -12.75 -19.79 13.68
CA GLN A 19 -13.47 -18.73 12.97
C GLN A 19 -13.31 -17.37 13.65
N ARG A 20 -13.46 -17.30 14.99
CA ARG A 20 -13.21 -16.05 15.72
C ARG A 20 -11.80 -15.52 15.56
N LYS A 21 -10.80 -16.41 15.54
CA LYS A 21 -9.40 -16.02 15.28
C LYS A 21 -9.21 -15.53 13.84
N LEU A 22 -9.90 -16.13 12.88
CA LEU A 22 -9.86 -15.71 11.48
C LEU A 22 -10.43 -14.29 11.32
N GLU A 23 -11.56 -14.00 11.95
CA GLU A 23 -12.19 -12.67 11.96
C GLU A 23 -11.26 -11.62 12.59
N ASP A 24 -10.71 -11.90 13.78
CA ASP A 24 -9.73 -11.03 14.44
C ASP A 24 -8.48 -10.79 13.59
N THR A 25 -8.00 -11.82 12.88
CA THR A 25 -6.87 -11.68 11.94
C THR A 25 -7.22 -10.75 10.79
N ILE A 26 -8.42 -10.87 10.21
CA ILE A 26 -8.89 -10.01 9.11
C ILE A 26 -8.98 -8.55 9.57
N GLU A 27 -9.51 -8.30 10.76
CA GLU A 27 -9.58 -6.94 11.33
C GLU A 27 -8.19 -6.33 11.52
N LYS A 28 -7.24 -7.10 12.07
CA LYS A 28 -5.85 -6.65 12.21
C LYS A 28 -5.19 -6.38 10.87
N MET A 29 -5.46 -7.20 9.85
CA MET A 29 -4.94 -6.97 8.50
C MET A 29 -5.49 -5.68 7.88
N GLU A 30 -6.75 -5.32 8.17
CA GLU A 30 -7.31 -4.04 7.71
C GLU A 30 -6.65 -2.86 8.42
N LEU A 31 -6.37 -2.98 9.71
CA LEU A 31 -5.65 -1.94 10.46
C LEU A 31 -4.24 -1.72 9.88
N GLU A 32 -3.51 -2.78 9.54
CA GLU A 32 -2.21 -2.66 8.89
C GLU A 32 -2.31 -2.08 7.47
N ALA A 33 -3.33 -2.47 6.68
CA ALA A 33 -3.55 -1.85 5.37
C ALA A 33 -3.78 -0.32 5.48
N LEU A 34 -4.60 0.11 6.45
CA LEU A 34 -4.86 1.52 6.73
C LEU A 34 -3.59 2.25 7.24
N ALA A 35 -2.80 1.60 8.09
CA ALA A 35 -1.54 2.16 8.58
C ALA A 35 -0.53 2.37 7.44
N PHE A 36 -0.42 1.43 6.50
CA PHE A 36 0.41 1.57 5.30
C PHE A 36 -0.06 2.75 4.42
N ILE A 37 -1.37 2.89 4.21
CA ILE A 37 -1.97 3.99 3.45
C ILE A 37 -1.63 5.34 4.10
N GLU A 38 -1.82 5.46 5.42
CA GLU A 38 -1.54 6.70 6.15
C GLU A 38 -0.05 7.05 6.15
N ALA A 39 0.82 6.05 6.36
CA ALA A 39 2.27 6.22 6.24
C ALA A 39 2.66 6.70 4.84
N THR A 40 1.98 6.22 3.79
CA THR A 40 2.21 6.67 2.40
C THR A 40 1.79 8.12 2.18
N LYS A 41 0.69 8.58 2.78
CA LYS A 41 0.26 10.01 2.72
C LYS A 41 1.31 10.91 3.34
N LYS A 42 1.80 10.55 4.53
CA LYS A 42 2.86 11.28 5.24
C LYS A 42 4.14 11.31 4.42
N PHE A 43 4.60 10.13 3.98
CA PHE A 43 5.80 9.99 3.15
C PHE A 43 5.74 10.85 1.89
N THR A 44 4.64 10.78 1.15
CA THR A 44 4.45 11.55 -0.10
C THR A 44 4.45 13.05 0.16
N SER A 45 3.77 13.50 1.22
CA SER A 45 3.71 14.92 1.58
C SER A 45 5.07 15.47 2.01
N GLU A 46 5.83 14.71 2.81
CA GLU A 46 7.20 15.08 3.20
C GLU A 46 8.15 15.10 2.01
N TRP A 47 8.03 14.11 1.12
CA TRP A 47 8.84 14.05 -0.08
C TRP A 47 8.60 15.28 -0.97
N ILE A 48 7.34 15.62 -1.26
CA ILE A 48 7.03 16.83 -2.03
C ILE A 48 7.57 18.08 -1.35
N LYS A 49 7.35 18.27 -0.04
CA LYS A 49 7.89 19.41 0.72
C LYS A 49 9.41 19.58 0.55
N ARG A 50 10.16 18.48 0.64
CA ARG A 50 11.61 18.48 0.42
C ARG A 50 11.98 18.90 -1.00
N GLU A 51 11.25 18.40 -2.00
CA GLU A 51 11.47 18.81 -3.40
C GLU A 51 11.18 20.31 -3.59
N ILE A 52 10.15 20.87 -2.94
CA ILE A 52 9.88 22.32 -2.93
C ILE A 52 11.09 23.07 -2.37
N GLU A 53 11.55 22.71 -1.17
CA GLU A 53 12.66 23.36 -0.48
C GLU A 53 13.95 23.31 -1.30
N ILE A 54 14.23 22.20 -1.98
CA ILE A 54 15.40 22.05 -2.86
C ILE A 54 15.28 22.97 -4.08
N SER A 55 14.09 23.05 -4.69
CA SER A 55 13.86 23.88 -5.88
C SER A 55 14.01 25.39 -5.59
N VAL A 56 13.55 25.84 -4.42
CA VAL A 56 13.62 27.24 -3.97
C VAL A 56 15.06 27.65 -3.63
N ASN A 57 15.87 26.73 -3.08
CA ASN A 57 17.22 27.02 -2.60
C ASN A 57 18.33 26.71 -3.62
N SER A 58 18.00 26.38 -4.88
CA SER A 58 19.00 26.08 -5.91
C SER A 58 19.74 27.34 -6.38
N PRO A 59 21.09 27.39 -6.34
CA PRO A 59 21.87 28.55 -6.77
C PRO A 59 21.85 28.81 -8.30
N GLU A 60 21.30 27.91 -9.10
CA GLU A 60 21.09 28.13 -10.55
C GLU A 60 20.07 29.24 -10.85
N ASN A 61 19.25 29.65 -9.87
CA ASN A 61 18.37 30.81 -9.99
C ASN A 61 19.07 32.16 -9.75
N ALA A 62 20.35 32.16 -9.37
CA ALA A 62 21.11 33.38 -9.04
C ALA A 62 22.10 33.83 -10.13
N ALA A 63 22.20 33.13 -11.26
CA ALA A 63 23.22 33.45 -12.28
C ALA A 63 22.78 33.10 -13.71
N PHE A 64 21.79 33.83 -14.26
CA PHE A 64 21.61 33.89 -15.72
C PHE A 64 21.98 35.29 -16.23
N PRO A 65 22.82 35.42 -17.28
CA PRO A 65 23.08 36.70 -17.93
C PRO A 65 21.78 37.23 -18.55
N GLU A 66 21.57 38.53 -18.41
CA GLU A 66 20.34 39.29 -18.66
C GLU A 66 19.78 39.26 -20.11
N ASN A 67 20.38 38.44 -20.98
CA ASN A 67 20.23 38.52 -22.43
C ASN A 67 19.41 37.34 -23.01
N LEU A 68 18.99 36.39 -22.19
CA LEU A 68 18.10 35.28 -22.57
C LEU A 68 16.75 35.39 -21.86
N ARG A 69 16.19 36.61 -21.78
CA ARG A 69 14.79 36.82 -21.37
C ARG A 69 13.84 36.27 -22.45
N LEU A 70 13.77 34.95 -22.57
CA LEU A 70 12.54 34.27 -22.92
C LEU A 70 11.50 34.78 -21.93
N HIS A 71 10.38 35.27 -22.45
CA HIS A 71 9.30 35.90 -21.72
C HIS A 71 9.15 35.35 -20.29
N ASN A 72 9.61 36.14 -19.32
CA ASN A 72 9.24 36.06 -17.92
C ASN A 72 7.72 36.27 -17.85
N LYS A 73 6.96 35.22 -18.15
CA LYS A 73 5.59 35.10 -17.74
C LYS A 73 5.70 34.57 -16.32
N ASN A 74 5.67 35.50 -15.38
CA ASN A 74 5.55 35.36 -13.94
C ASN A 74 5.78 33.93 -13.44
N THR A 75 6.86 33.72 -12.69
CA THR A 75 6.89 32.73 -11.61
C THR A 75 5.60 32.90 -10.82
N GLY A 76 4.56 32.17 -11.24
CA GLY A 76 3.30 32.10 -10.56
C GLY A 76 3.66 31.52 -9.22
N GLU A 77 3.47 32.31 -8.17
CA GLU A 77 3.27 31.77 -6.84
C GLU A 77 2.43 30.52 -7.02
N SER A 78 2.97 29.35 -6.68
CA SER A 78 2.22 28.11 -6.68
C SER A 78 1.01 28.36 -5.77
N ASN A 79 -0.13 28.69 -6.36
CA ASN A 79 -1.32 29.18 -5.66
C ASN A 79 -1.99 28.09 -4.82
N LEU A 80 -1.40 26.88 -4.81
CA LEU A 80 -1.81 25.79 -3.95
C LEU A 80 -1.29 26.02 -2.54
N ASN A 81 -2.19 26.46 -1.68
CA ASN A 81 -2.00 26.42 -0.23
C ASN A 81 -1.52 25.01 0.18
N LEU A 82 -0.51 24.90 1.06
CA LEU A 82 0.01 23.63 1.57
C LEU A 82 -1.08 22.68 2.09
N LYS A 83 -2.18 23.24 2.62
CA LYS A 83 -3.37 22.48 3.03
C LYS A 83 -4.09 21.83 1.85
N GLU A 84 -4.25 22.55 0.75
CA GLU A 84 -4.88 22.05 -0.47
C GLU A 84 -4.02 20.96 -1.14
N LEU A 85 -2.71 21.15 -1.17
CA LEU A 85 -1.75 20.15 -1.64
C LEU A 85 -1.83 18.85 -0.83
N SER A 86 -1.89 18.96 0.50
CA SER A 86 -2.04 17.81 1.39
C SER A 86 -3.35 17.04 1.15
N LEU A 87 -4.45 17.74 0.88
CA LEU A 87 -5.74 17.12 0.57
C LEU A 87 -5.69 16.39 -0.78
N LYS A 88 -5.08 17.00 -1.80
CA LYS A 88 -4.90 16.38 -3.13
C LYS A 88 -4.03 15.14 -3.07
N ILE A 89 -2.90 15.19 -2.33
CA ILE A 89 -2.03 14.03 -2.09
C ILE A 89 -2.81 12.91 -1.39
N SER A 90 -3.56 13.23 -0.35
CA SER A 90 -4.40 12.23 0.33
C SER A 90 -5.36 11.53 -0.62
N GLY A 91 -6.02 12.29 -1.50
CA GLY A 91 -6.93 11.73 -2.52
C GLY A 91 -6.22 10.79 -3.51
N ILE A 92 -5.03 11.14 -3.99
CA ILE A 92 -4.22 10.29 -4.88
C ILE A 92 -3.84 8.98 -4.18
N VAL A 93 -3.38 9.07 -2.93
CA VAL A 93 -2.93 7.89 -2.17
C VAL A 93 -4.08 6.92 -1.96
N GLU A 94 -5.24 7.41 -1.51
CA GLU A 94 -6.45 6.59 -1.35
C GLU A 94 -6.85 5.93 -2.67
N THR A 95 -6.84 6.70 -3.77
CA THR A 95 -7.18 6.18 -5.10
C THR A 95 -6.26 5.04 -5.55
N HIS A 96 -4.98 5.06 -5.20
CA HIS A 96 -4.01 4.07 -5.67
C HIS A 96 -3.73 2.92 -4.70
N LEU A 97 -4.06 3.05 -3.41
CA LEU A 97 -3.76 2.03 -2.41
C LEU A 97 -5.01 1.44 -1.74
N ASN A 98 -6.14 2.13 -1.73
CA ASN A 98 -7.37 1.61 -1.12
C ASN A 98 -8.17 0.75 -2.12
N HIS A 99 -7.47 -0.13 -2.82
CA HIS A 99 -8.05 -1.10 -3.75
C HIS A 99 -7.89 -2.52 -3.19
N GLY A 100 -8.91 -3.36 -3.38
CA GLY A 100 -8.95 -4.71 -2.83
C GLY A 100 -7.89 -5.67 -3.41
N ASP A 101 -7.27 -5.33 -4.53
CA ASP A 101 -6.34 -6.22 -5.24
C ASP A 101 -5.03 -6.48 -4.47
N TYR A 102 -4.54 -5.49 -3.72
CA TYR A 102 -3.34 -5.63 -2.88
C TYR A 102 -3.64 -6.33 -1.57
N TRP A 103 -4.85 -6.11 -1.06
CA TRP A 103 -5.24 -6.49 0.28
C TRP A 103 -6.02 -7.80 0.24
N ILE A 104 -5.30 -8.91 0.38
CA ILE A 104 -5.85 -10.26 0.27
C ILE A 104 -7.09 -10.47 1.14
N HIS A 105 -7.12 -9.92 2.36
CA HIS A 105 -8.27 -10.04 3.26
C HIS A 105 -9.56 -9.39 2.72
N LYS A 106 -9.46 -8.45 1.76
CA LYS A 106 -10.63 -7.83 1.08
C LYS A 106 -11.16 -8.67 -0.07
N ASN A 107 -10.41 -9.68 -0.50
CA ASN A 107 -10.78 -10.53 -1.62
C ASN A 107 -11.62 -11.73 -1.15
N ALA A 108 -12.94 -11.63 -1.33
CA ALA A 108 -13.89 -12.70 -0.98
C ALA A 108 -13.67 -14.01 -1.77
N LEU A 109 -12.95 -13.96 -2.90
CA LEU A 109 -12.62 -15.14 -3.72
C LEU A 109 -11.26 -15.75 -3.37
N PHE A 110 -10.59 -15.27 -2.32
CA PHE A 110 -9.30 -15.79 -1.92
C PHE A 110 -9.40 -17.26 -1.49
N GLN A 111 -8.82 -18.14 -2.30
CA GLN A 111 -8.62 -19.55 -1.96
C GLN A 111 -7.15 -19.80 -1.66
N PRO A 112 -6.77 -19.89 -0.37
CA PRO A 112 -5.38 -20.11 0.00
C PRO A 112 -4.95 -21.54 -0.28
N ASP A 113 -3.78 -21.65 -0.91
CA ASP A 113 -2.89 -22.81 -0.82
C ASP A 113 -1.97 -22.58 0.39
N SER A 114 -1.70 -23.64 1.17
CA SER A 114 -0.85 -23.61 2.36
C SER A 114 0.62 -23.87 2.06
N SER A 115 0.99 -24.10 0.79
CA SER A 115 2.39 -24.27 0.40
C SER A 115 3.21 -23.01 0.69
N ARG A 116 4.40 -23.20 1.26
CA ARG A 116 5.32 -22.08 1.57
C ARG A 116 5.65 -21.26 0.32
N ASP A 117 5.87 -21.92 -0.81
CA ASP A 117 6.18 -21.27 -2.08
C ASP A 117 5.04 -20.35 -2.56
N TYR A 118 3.78 -20.74 -2.32
CA TYR A 118 2.63 -19.90 -2.62
C TYR A 118 2.59 -18.65 -1.74
N ILE A 119 2.88 -18.79 -0.44
CA ILE A 119 2.92 -17.66 0.50
C ILE A 119 3.99 -16.65 0.07
N GLU A 120 5.21 -17.10 -0.18
CA GLU A 120 6.31 -16.23 -0.60
C GLU A 120 6.01 -15.54 -1.92
N TYR A 121 5.46 -16.28 -2.90
CA TYR A 121 5.00 -15.70 -4.17
C TYR A 121 3.95 -14.60 -3.96
N LYS A 122 3.00 -14.78 -3.04
CA LYS A 122 1.99 -13.75 -2.73
C LYS A 122 2.61 -12.51 -2.10
N LYS A 123 3.52 -12.68 -1.14
CA LYS A 123 4.25 -11.58 -0.51
C LYS A 123 5.05 -10.78 -1.53
N GLU A 124 5.80 -11.47 -2.40
CA GLU A 124 6.58 -10.82 -3.46
C GLU A 124 5.67 -10.06 -4.45
N LYS A 125 4.55 -10.67 -4.86
CA LYS A 125 3.58 -10.04 -5.75
C LYS A 125 3.01 -8.75 -5.13
N ILE A 126 2.53 -8.81 -3.88
CA ILE A 126 2.00 -7.65 -3.16
C ILE A 126 3.06 -6.55 -3.07
N LEU A 127 4.28 -6.90 -2.65
CA LEU A 127 5.39 -5.94 -2.52
C LEU A 127 5.68 -5.22 -3.85
N LYS A 128 5.74 -5.98 -4.95
CA LYS A 128 5.99 -5.44 -6.28
C LYS A 128 4.88 -4.50 -6.73
N GLU A 129 3.63 -4.88 -6.51
CA GLU A 129 2.47 -4.08 -6.90
C GLU A 129 2.36 -2.80 -6.07
N LEU A 130 2.49 -2.88 -4.74
CA LEU A 130 2.54 -1.70 -3.86
C LEU A 130 3.69 -0.77 -4.25
N THR A 131 4.87 -1.30 -4.56
CA THR A 131 6.01 -0.49 -5.02
C THR A 131 5.68 0.27 -6.30
N LEU A 132 4.98 -0.35 -7.25
CA LEU A 132 4.53 0.31 -8.47
C LEU A 132 3.48 1.38 -8.18
N SER A 133 2.54 1.13 -7.28
CA SER A 133 1.50 2.09 -6.90
C SER A 133 2.09 3.31 -6.19
N VAL A 134 3.01 3.13 -5.25
CA VAL A 134 3.70 4.25 -4.58
C VAL A 134 4.49 5.08 -5.59
N ARG A 135 5.16 4.45 -6.57
CA ARG A 135 5.83 5.18 -7.65
C ARG A 135 4.85 6.02 -8.49
N ARG A 136 3.65 5.49 -8.76
CA ARG A 136 2.61 6.24 -9.47
C ARG A 136 2.11 7.42 -8.66
N ILE A 137 1.86 7.22 -7.36
CA ILE A 137 1.44 8.27 -6.43
C ILE A 137 2.42 9.45 -6.45
N LEU A 138 3.72 9.19 -6.35
CA LEU A 138 4.73 10.25 -6.40
C LEU A 138 4.76 10.98 -7.74
N GLY A 139 4.60 10.25 -8.85
CA GLY A 139 4.45 10.84 -10.17
C GLY A 139 3.27 11.80 -10.24
N CYS A 140 2.09 11.36 -9.82
CA CYS A 140 0.88 12.18 -9.77
C CYS A 140 1.03 13.38 -8.81
N ALA A 141 1.66 13.19 -7.65
CA ALA A 141 1.90 14.28 -6.69
C ALA A 141 2.84 15.35 -7.27
N THR A 142 3.84 14.93 -8.04
CA THR A 142 4.77 15.85 -8.74
C THR A 142 4.05 16.64 -9.84
N GLU A 143 3.15 15.99 -10.60
CA GLU A 143 2.34 16.65 -11.64
C GLU A 143 1.41 17.72 -11.06
N ILE A 144 0.77 17.46 -9.91
CA ILE A 144 -0.06 18.46 -9.21
C ILE A 144 0.77 19.65 -8.75
N PHE A 145 2.02 19.42 -8.36
CA PHE A 145 2.89 20.48 -7.89
C PHE A 145 3.31 21.43 -9.02
N TRP A 146 3.63 20.91 -10.21
CA TRP A 146 4.21 21.64 -11.34
C TRP A 146 3.21 22.03 -12.46
N GLU A 147 2.02 22.57 -12.15
CA GLU A 147 0.94 22.94 -13.10
C GLU A 147 1.41 23.23 -14.55
N GLU A 148 0.99 22.37 -15.51
CA GLU A 148 1.08 22.49 -16.99
C GLU A 148 2.34 23.16 -17.63
N GLY A 149 3.47 23.21 -16.94
CA GLY A 149 4.71 23.80 -17.43
C GLY A 149 5.87 22.84 -17.23
N GLU A 150 6.52 22.41 -18.31
CA GLU A 150 7.69 21.52 -18.22
C GLU A 150 8.83 22.20 -17.44
N PRO A 151 9.22 21.68 -16.26
CA PRO A 151 10.41 22.14 -15.57
C PRO A 151 11.57 21.26 -16.03
N GLU A 152 12.50 21.80 -16.79
CA GLU A 152 13.63 21.04 -17.35
C GLU A 152 14.59 20.44 -16.30
N ASN A 153 14.34 20.53 -14.98
CA ASN A 153 15.24 19.97 -13.96
C ASN A 153 14.53 19.40 -12.69
N LYS A 154 14.58 18.06 -12.54
CA LYS A 154 14.51 17.21 -11.30
C LYS A 154 13.14 17.22 -10.55
N ALA A 155 12.41 16.14 -10.19
CA ALA A 155 12.54 14.67 -10.12
C ALA A 155 11.36 13.99 -10.88
N TRP A 156 11.48 12.73 -11.33
CA TRP A 156 10.49 12.17 -12.29
C TRP A 156 10.02 10.74 -11.96
N VAL A 157 8.82 10.30 -12.40
CA VAL A 157 8.45 8.90 -12.76
C VAL A 157 7.28 8.92 -13.77
N LYS A 158 7.46 8.40 -15.00
CA LYS A 158 6.40 8.17 -16.00
C LYS A 158 6.62 6.85 -16.76
N GLU A 159 5.59 6.01 -16.82
CA GLU A 159 5.55 4.70 -17.50
C GLU A 159 4.07 4.44 -17.87
N MET A 160 3.57 4.29 -19.09
CA MET A 160 4.08 3.96 -20.43
C MET A 160 4.01 5.17 -21.38
N GLY A 161 4.89 6.14 -21.17
CA GLY A 161 4.93 7.38 -21.98
C GLY A 161 6.03 8.39 -21.63
N LYS A 162 6.72 8.21 -20.47
CA LYS A 162 8.09 8.67 -20.08
C LYS A 162 8.29 10.17 -19.71
N ARG A 163 9.06 10.60 -18.68
CA ARG A 163 10.34 10.13 -18.05
C ARG A 163 10.26 9.70 -16.56
N LYS A 164 11.22 8.87 -16.10
CA LYS A 164 11.44 8.44 -14.69
C LYS A 164 12.82 8.77 -14.08
N TYR A 165 12.83 9.05 -12.78
CA TYR A 165 13.86 9.00 -11.72
C TYR A 165 13.24 9.02 -10.29
N VAL A 166 13.01 7.84 -9.68
CA VAL A 166 13.40 7.55 -8.29
C VAL A 166 13.92 6.12 -8.27
N CYS A 167 15.24 5.96 -8.51
CA CYS A 167 15.85 4.65 -8.76
C CYS A 167 15.84 3.71 -7.55
N PHE A 168 15.57 4.18 -6.33
CA PHE A 168 15.41 3.32 -5.16
C PHE A 168 14.41 3.96 -4.19
N LEU A 169 13.11 3.74 -4.40
CA LEU A 169 12.17 3.99 -3.32
C LEU A 169 12.30 2.86 -2.31
N ARG A 170 13.01 3.13 -1.23
CA ARG A 170 12.79 2.38 0.00
C ARG A 170 11.50 2.93 0.59
N PHE A 171 10.58 2.04 0.96
CA PHE A 171 9.45 2.42 1.80
C PHE A 171 9.95 3.13 3.07
N SER A 172 9.14 4.04 3.62
CA SER A 172 9.46 4.57 4.94
C SER A 172 9.53 3.44 5.96
N ASP A 173 10.16 3.69 7.11
CA ASP A 173 10.22 2.69 8.16
C ASP A 173 8.82 2.31 8.64
N GLU A 174 7.88 3.27 8.70
CA GLU A 174 6.48 2.99 9.07
C GLU A 174 5.75 2.15 8.01
N MET A 175 5.93 2.47 6.72
CA MET A 175 5.38 1.66 5.62
C MET A 175 5.94 0.22 5.65
N THR A 176 7.24 0.09 5.92
CA THR A 176 7.92 -1.21 5.98
C THR A 176 7.44 -2.03 7.17
N ALA A 177 7.34 -1.41 8.35
CA ALA A 177 6.87 -2.05 9.56
C ALA A 177 5.44 -2.58 9.39
N SER A 178 4.55 -1.74 8.86
CA SER A 178 3.15 -2.13 8.64
C SER A 178 3.01 -3.25 7.61
N LEU A 179 3.77 -3.19 6.51
CA LEU A 179 3.75 -4.26 5.51
C LEU A 179 4.30 -5.59 6.05
N ASN A 180 5.33 -5.54 6.90
CA ASN A 180 5.87 -6.76 7.52
C ASN A 180 4.85 -7.40 8.46
N HIS A 181 4.20 -6.63 9.31
CA HIS A 181 3.12 -7.15 10.16
C HIS A 181 1.95 -7.68 9.34
N TYR A 182 1.57 -7.00 8.25
CA TYR A 182 0.57 -7.49 7.32
C TYR A 182 0.95 -8.86 6.75
N PHE A 183 2.22 -9.08 6.42
CA PHE A 183 2.72 -10.37 5.92
C PHE A 183 2.75 -11.48 6.98
N GLU A 184 2.95 -11.14 8.26
CA GLU A 184 2.81 -12.10 9.37
C GLU A 184 1.36 -12.52 9.54
N LEU A 185 0.43 -11.56 9.52
CA LEU A 185 -1.01 -11.82 9.61
C LEU A 185 -1.53 -12.60 8.39
N LEU A 186 -0.97 -12.37 7.20
CA LEU A 186 -1.31 -13.14 6.00
C LEU A 186 -0.94 -14.62 6.16
N GLU A 187 0.20 -14.94 6.76
CA GLU A 187 0.56 -16.33 7.05
C GLU A 187 -0.42 -16.96 8.04
N GLU A 188 -0.76 -16.24 9.10
CA GLU A 188 -1.75 -16.68 10.08
C GLU A 188 -3.12 -16.93 9.43
N LEU A 189 -3.59 -16.01 8.56
CA LEU A 189 -4.83 -16.14 7.80
C LEU A 189 -4.85 -17.41 6.96
N ILE A 190 -3.74 -17.73 6.29
CA ILE A 190 -3.62 -18.93 5.44
C ILE A 190 -3.65 -20.21 6.29
N ILE A 191 -2.94 -20.21 7.42
CA ILE A 191 -2.94 -21.33 8.38
C ILE A 191 -4.35 -21.56 8.94
N LEU A 192 -5.04 -20.50 9.38
CA LEU A 192 -6.39 -20.59 9.94
C LEU A 192 -7.40 -21.11 8.91
N ASN A 193 -7.33 -20.63 7.66
CA ASN A 193 -8.15 -21.16 6.57
C ASN A 193 -7.89 -22.65 6.31
N HIS A 194 -6.63 -23.09 6.38
CA HIS A 194 -6.31 -24.51 6.23
C HIS A 194 -6.91 -25.35 7.36
N LYS A 195 -6.77 -24.89 8.62
CA LYS A 195 -7.37 -25.56 9.78
C LYS A 195 -8.89 -25.67 9.70
N ILE A 196 -9.58 -24.64 9.22
CA ILE A 196 -11.03 -24.69 8.98
C ILE A 196 -11.37 -25.80 7.99
N LYS A 197 -10.65 -25.89 6.87
CA LYS A 197 -10.86 -26.94 5.87
C LYS A 197 -10.63 -28.34 6.44
N GLU A 198 -9.55 -28.53 7.19
CA GLU A 198 -9.26 -29.82 7.85
C GLU A 198 -10.33 -30.21 8.86
N GLU A 199 -10.81 -29.25 9.66
CA GLU A 199 -11.84 -29.49 10.68
C GLU A 199 -13.19 -29.86 10.05
N ILE A 200 -13.59 -29.16 8.98
CA ILE A 200 -14.80 -29.51 8.22
C ILE A 200 -14.69 -30.93 7.67
N LEU A 201 -13.56 -31.29 7.07
CA LEU A 201 -13.33 -32.65 6.56
C LEU A 201 -13.36 -33.70 7.68
N ARG A 202 -12.82 -33.37 8.87
CA ARG A 202 -12.87 -34.25 10.06
C ARG A 202 -14.31 -34.49 10.49
N MET A 203 -15.11 -33.43 10.60
CA MET A 203 -16.53 -33.52 10.94
C MET A 203 -17.35 -34.30 9.90
N GLU A 204 -17.05 -34.17 8.61
CA GLU A 204 -17.70 -34.95 7.54
C GLU A 204 -17.38 -36.44 7.65
N ARG A 205 -16.12 -36.81 7.92
CA ARG A 205 -15.70 -38.21 8.10
C ARG A 205 -16.29 -38.87 9.34
N GLN A 206 -16.61 -38.09 10.38
CA GLN A 206 -17.24 -38.59 11.61
C GLN A 206 -18.76 -38.80 11.47
N LYS A 207 -19.38 -38.29 10.40
CA LYS A 207 -20.81 -38.48 10.11
C LYS A 207 -21.11 -39.70 9.24
N VAL A 208 -20.07 -40.36 8.70
CA VAL A 208 -20.14 -41.57 7.85
C VAL A 208 -19.80 -42.79 8.70
#